data_AF-A0A955I1T5-F1
#
_entry.id   AF-A0A955I1T5-F1
#
_cell.length_a   1.000
_cell.length_b   1.000
_cell.length_c   1.000
_cell.angle_alpha   90.00
_cell.angle_beta   90.00
_cell.angle_gamma   90.00
#
_symmetry.space_group_name_H-M   'P 1'
#
loop_
_entity.id
_entity.type
_entity.pdbx_description
1 polymer ?
#
loop_
_entity_poly.entity_id
_entity_poly.type
_entity_poly.pdbx_seq_one_letter_code
_entity_poly.pdbx_strand_id
1 'polypeptide(L)'
;MPNTVTSIEGWAFRGNNLSNISISSSVMNIGSMAFANNQLSSLDIPTSISVIEDSTFQSNALTSITIPSHITTIGAYAFHNNNLDDIYLTDSLTSIGANAFGQQYSNNQNGTVYGPAS
;
A
#
# COMPACT_ATOMS: atom_id res chain seq x y z
N MET A 1 -12.80 3.47 -10.70
CA MET A 1 -13.34 4.77 -10.22
C MET A 1 -13.47 5.73 -11.40
N PRO A 2 -14.30 6.80 -11.35
CA PRO A 2 -14.34 7.81 -12.42
C PRO A 2 -13.00 8.55 -12.58
N ASN A 3 -12.64 8.88 -13.82
CA ASN A 3 -11.38 9.59 -14.13
C ASN A 3 -11.38 11.08 -13.75
N THR A 4 -12.45 11.55 -13.11
CA THR A 4 -12.59 12.91 -12.56
C THR A 4 -12.20 12.98 -11.08
N VAL A 5 -12.00 11.84 -10.42
CA VAL A 5 -11.61 11.81 -9.01
C VAL A 5 -10.12 12.11 -8.91
N THR A 6 -9.77 13.16 -8.16
CA THR A 6 -8.38 13.62 -7.99
C THR A 6 -7.82 13.40 -6.59
N SER A 7 -8.68 13.17 -5.60
CA SER A 7 -8.31 12.90 -4.21
C SER A 7 -9.20 11.79 -3.64
N ILE A 8 -8.61 10.95 -2.80
CA ILE A 8 -9.33 10.03 -1.91
C ILE A 8 -9.00 10.46 -0.50
N GLU A 9 -9.99 10.99 0.22
CA GLU A 9 -9.79 11.51 1.57
C GLU A 9 -9.47 10.39 2.57
N GLY A 10 -8.89 10.79 3.71
CA GLY A 10 -8.59 9.86 4.80
C GLY A 10 -9.84 9.11 5.24
N TRP A 11 -9.68 7.85 5.62
CA TRP A 11 -10.75 6.95 6.05
C TRP A 11 -11.87 6.66 5.01
N ALA A 12 -11.81 7.20 3.79
CA ALA A 12 -12.93 7.18 2.83
C ALA A 12 -13.53 5.79 2.56
N PHE A 13 -12.70 4.75 2.53
CA PHE A 13 -13.11 3.36 2.34
C PHE A 13 -12.72 2.46 3.51
N ARG A 14 -12.43 3.01 4.69
CA ARG A 14 -12.00 2.23 5.84
C ARG A 14 -13.11 1.31 6.36
N GLY A 15 -12.77 0.07 6.70
CA GLY A 15 -13.70 -0.83 7.40
C GLY A 15 -14.83 -1.35 6.51
N ASN A 16 -14.55 -1.51 5.22
CA ASN A 16 -15.48 -2.11 4.28
C ASN A 16 -15.07 -3.56 3.96
N ASN A 17 -15.74 -4.17 3.00
CA ASN A 17 -15.42 -5.51 2.50
C ASN A 17 -14.88 -5.44 1.06
N LEU A 18 -14.07 -4.43 0.74
CA LEU A 18 -13.51 -4.30 -0.61
C LEU A 18 -12.49 -5.43 -0.84
N SER A 19 -12.77 -6.29 -1.81
CA SER A 19 -11.86 -7.35 -2.25
C SER A 19 -10.98 -6.94 -3.43
N ASN A 20 -11.42 -5.94 -4.19
CA ASN A 20 -10.70 -5.36 -5.31
C ASN A 20 -10.87 -3.85 -5.31
N ILE A 21 -9.89 -3.16 -5.88
CA ILE A 21 -9.96 -1.73 -6.12
C ILE A 21 -9.25 -1.40 -7.43
N SER A 22 -9.86 -0.52 -8.23
CA SER A 22 -9.22 0.09 -9.38
C SER A 22 -9.23 1.61 -9.16
N ILE A 23 -8.07 2.11 -8.73
CA ILE A 23 -7.83 3.52 -8.46
C ILE A 23 -7.53 4.21 -9.79
N SER A 24 -8.22 5.31 -10.07
CA SER A 24 -8.00 6.06 -11.31
C SER A 24 -6.59 6.67 -11.33
N SER A 25 -5.97 6.70 -12.52
CA SER A 25 -4.69 7.39 -12.74
C SER A 25 -4.75 8.91 -12.55
N SER A 26 -5.95 9.48 -12.41
CA SER A 26 -6.17 10.89 -12.08
C SER A 26 -6.03 11.20 -10.59
N VAL A 27 -6.00 10.18 -9.72
CA VAL A 27 -5.92 10.36 -8.26
C VAL A 27 -4.50 10.77 -7.90
N MET A 28 -4.35 11.97 -7.33
CA MET A 28 -3.06 12.55 -6.95
C MET A 28 -2.71 12.29 -5.49
N ASN A 29 -3.71 12.06 -4.64
CA ASN A 29 -3.51 11.82 -3.20
C ASN A 29 -4.48 10.76 -2.69
N ILE A 30 -3.99 9.92 -1.79
CA ILE A 30 -4.77 8.96 -1.02
C ILE A 30 -4.47 9.22 0.45
N GLY A 31 -5.48 9.65 1.20
CA GLY A 31 -5.32 10.03 2.60
C GLY A 31 -5.06 8.85 3.51
N SER A 32 -4.57 9.15 4.72
CA SER A 32 -4.32 8.16 5.76
C SER A 32 -5.53 7.26 6.03
N MET A 33 -5.27 5.97 6.23
CA MET A 33 -6.28 4.93 6.46
C MET A 33 -7.36 4.78 5.37
N ALA A 34 -7.22 5.41 4.19
CA ALA A 34 -8.29 5.43 3.18
C ALA A 34 -8.81 4.03 2.82
N PHE A 35 -7.93 3.03 2.74
CA PHE A 35 -8.29 1.65 2.42
C PHE A 35 -8.01 0.67 3.58
N ALA A 36 -7.86 1.15 4.81
CA ALA A 36 -7.58 0.30 5.95
C ALA A 36 -8.76 -0.62 6.31
N ASN A 37 -8.49 -1.80 6.86
CA ASN A 37 -9.49 -2.80 7.27
C ASN A 37 -10.44 -3.17 6.12
N ASN A 38 -9.88 -3.75 5.06
CA ASN A 38 -10.61 -4.28 3.91
C ASN A 38 -10.15 -5.72 3.62
N GLN A 39 -10.43 -6.24 2.42
CA GLN A 39 -10.10 -7.60 1.99
C GLN A 39 -9.30 -7.59 0.68
N LEU A 40 -8.58 -6.49 0.39
CA LEU A 40 -7.83 -6.34 -0.86
C LEU A 40 -6.74 -7.40 -0.94
N SER A 41 -6.74 -8.18 -2.02
CA SER A 41 -5.72 -9.21 -2.27
C SER A 41 -4.59 -8.74 -3.19
N SER A 42 -4.83 -7.70 -3.97
CA SER A 42 -3.86 -7.06 -4.86
C SER A 42 -4.05 -5.56 -4.87
N LEU A 43 -3.00 -4.84 -5.26
CA LEU A 43 -2.99 -3.39 -5.32
C LEU A 43 -2.15 -2.93 -6.52
N ASP A 44 -2.77 -2.14 -7.40
CA ASP A 44 -2.07 -1.34 -8.40
C ASP A 44 -1.97 0.10 -7.90
N ILE A 45 -0.74 0.60 -7.69
CA ILE A 45 -0.50 1.96 -7.23
C ILE A 45 -0.47 2.90 -8.44
N PRO A 46 -1.34 3.92 -8.52
CA PRO A 46 -1.34 4.86 -9.65
C PRO A 46 0.00 5.59 -9.79
N THR A 47 0.41 5.87 -11.03
CA THR A 47 1.67 6.59 -11.35
C THR A 47 1.72 8.03 -10.85
N SER A 48 0.56 8.59 -10.51
CA SER A 48 0.38 9.94 -9.97
C SER A 48 0.64 10.05 -8.46
N ILE A 49 0.71 8.93 -7.75
CA ILE A 49 0.93 8.89 -6.29
C ILE A 49 2.41 8.82 -5.99
N SER A 50 2.97 9.75 -5.23
CA SER A 50 4.37 9.68 -4.77
C SER A 50 4.53 9.25 -3.31
N VAL A 51 3.46 9.34 -2.52
CA VAL A 51 3.46 9.05 -1.07
C VAL A 51 2.33 8.08 -0.76
N ILE A 52 2.68 7.03 0.00
CA ILE A 52 1.69 6.14 0.63
C ILE A 52 1.57 6.58 2.08
N GLU A 53 0.44 7.19 2.43
CA GLU A 53 0.22 7.76 3.76
C GLU A 53 0.10 6.69 4.86
N ASP A 54 0.13 7.15 6.10
CA ASP A 54 0.02 6.30 7.29
C ASP A 54 -1.20 5.37 7.22
N SER A 55 -0.94 4.08 7.46
CA SER A 55 -1.96 3.03 7.54
C SER A 55 -2.86 2.88 6.31
N THR A 56 -2.50 3.44 5.15
CA THR A 56 -3.39 3.52 3.97
C THR A 56 -3.98 2.16 3.56
N PHE A 57 -3.18 1.10 3.58
CA PHE A 57 -3.57 -0.27 3.23
C PHE A 57 -3.45 -1.24 4.41
N GLN A 58 -3.48 -0.75 5.65
CA GLN A 58 -3.41 -1.57 6.86
C GLN A 58 -4.57 -2.58 6.90
N SER A 59 -4.34 -3.79 7.43
CA SER A 59 -5.39 -4.80 7.66
C SER A 59 -6.13 -5.16 6.37
N ASN A 60 -5.40 -5.69 5.40
CA ASN A 60 -5.92 -6.22 4.15
C ASN A 60 -5.43 -7.68 3.95
N ALA A 61 -5.62 -8.24 2.76
CA ALA A 61 -5.19 -9.60 2.42
C ALA A 61 -4.14 -9.60 1.31
N LEU A 62 -3.34 -8.52 1.18
CA LEU A 62 -2.35 -8.38 0.11
C LEU A 62 -1.29 -9.47 0.26
N THR A 63 -0.99 -10.18 -0.82
CA THR A 63 -0.03 -11.31 -0.81
C THR A 63 1.35 -10.95 -1.35
N SER A 64 1.43 -9.93 -2.19
CA SER A 64 2.68 -9.44 -2.77
C SER A 64 2.57 -7.95 -3.05
N ILE A 65 3.69 -7.22 -2.94
CA ILE A 65 3.74 -5.83 -3.36
C ILE A 65 5.09 -5.50 -4.00
N THR A 66 5.03 -4.87 -5.17
CA THR A 66 6.16 -4.17 -5.75
C THR A 66 5.93 -2.68 -5.54
N ILE A 67 6.82 -2.04 -4.79
CA ILE A 67 6.80 -0.59 -4.64
C ILE A 67 7.33 0.03 -5.92
N PRO A 68 6.55 0.84 -6.64
CA PRO A 68 7.02 1.46 -7.88
C PRO A 68 8.09 2.53 -7.61
N SER A 69 8.96 2.76 -8.59
CA SER A 69 10.06 3.73 -8.51
C SER A 69 9.62 5.20 -8.40
N HIS A 70 8.34 5.49 -8.60
CA HIS A 70 7.79 6.83 -8.40
C HIS A 70 7.30 7.08 -6.97
N ILE A 71 7.28 6.05 -6.11
CA ILE A 71 7.03 6.18 -4.68
C ILE A 71 8.32 6.56 -3.96
N THR A 72 8.25 7.64 -3.20
CA THR A 72 9.37 8.16 -2.41
C THR A 72 9.19 7.92 -0.91
N THR A 73 7.96 7.86 -0.43
CA THR A 73 7.65 7.75 1.00
C THR A 73 6.58 6.70 1.25
N ILE A 74 6.83 5.86 2.26
CA ILE A 74 5.84 4.93 2.81
C ILE A 74 5.64 5.29 4.29
N GLY A 75 4.40 5.58 4.67
CA GLY A 75 4.01 5.99 6.01
C GLY A 75 4.05 4.86 7.03
N ALA A 76 3.89 5.22 8.29
CA ALA A 76 3.84 4.27 9.40
C ALA A 76 2.63 3.34 9.22
N TYR A 77 2.85 2.04 9.46
CA TYR A 77 1.84 0.99 9.35
C TYR A 77 1.14 0.87 7.97
N ALA A 78 1.66 1.49 6.90
CA ALA A 78 0.98 1.59 5.60
C ALA A 78 0.47 0.26 5.02
N PHE A 79 1.23 -0.82 5.19
CA PHE A 79 0.90 -2.19 4.78
C PHE A 79 0.92 -3.17 5.97
N HIS A 80 0.78 -2.66 7.19
CA HIS A 80 0.77 -3.47 8.40
C HIS A 80 -0.43 -4.41 8.40
N ASN A 81 -0.29 -5.60 8.98
CA ASN A 81 -1.37 -6.58 9.11
C ASN A 81 -1.93 -7.05 7.75
N ASN A 82 -1.05 -7.53 6.87
CA ASN A 82 -1.41 -8.12 5.56
C ASN A 82 -0.91 -9.57 5.48
N ASN A 83 -0.86 -10.15 4.28
CA ASN A 83 -0.36 -11.50 4.02
C ASN A 83 0.85 -11.46 3.07
N LEU A 84 1.67 -10.40 3.14
CA LEU A 84 2.75 -10.18 2.16
C LEU A 84 3.86 -11.22 2.35
N ASP A 85 4.11 -12.02 1.31
CA ASP A 85 5.23 -12.96 1.22
C ASP A 85 6.48 -12.24 0.72
N ASP A 86 6.37 -11.59 -0.44
CA ASP A 86 7.47 -10.89 -1.10
C ASP A 86 7.19 -9.38 -1.18
N ILE A 87 8.16 -8.60 -0.72
CA ILE A 87 8.12 -7.14 -0.76
C ILE A 87 9.32 -6.67 -1.57
N TYR A 88 9.05 -6.06 -2.73
CA TYR A 88 10.09 -5.51 -3.60
C TYR A 88 10.14 -4.00 -3.43
N LEU A 89 11.23 -3.50 -2.85
CA LEU A 89 11.50 -2.09 -2.66
C LEU A 89 12.34 -1.54 -3.82
N THR A 90 12.23 -0.24 -4.08
CA THR A 90 13.01 0.48 -5.10
C THR A 90 13.92 1.52 -4.48
N ASP A 91 14.99 1.88 -5.19
CA ASP A 91 15.96 2.92 -4.81
C ASP A 91 15.37 4.33 -4.63
N SER A 92 14.15 4.54 -5.13
CA SER A 92 13.44 5.82 -5.02
C SER A 92 12.98 6.15 -3.60
N LEU A 93 12.90 5.15 -2.71
CA LEU A 93 12.40 5.33 -1.36
C LEU A 93 13.40 6.13 -0.52
N THR A 94 12.96 7.28 -0.03
CA THR A 94 13.73 8.14 0.88
C THR A 94 13.31 7.95 2.34
N SER A 95 12.12 7.40 2.58
CA SER A 95 11.59 7.16 3.93
C SER A 95 10.61 5.98 3.98
N ILE A 96 10.78 5.15 5.01
CA ILE A 96 9.87 4.06 5.35
C ILE A 96 9.49 4.21 6.82
N GLY A 97 8.20 4.38 7.08
CA GLY A 97 7.64 4.59 8.40
C GLY A 97 7.71 3.34 9.28
N ALA A 98 7.61 3.58 10.59
CA ALA A 98 7.64 2.51 11.58
C ALA A 98 6.58 1.43 11.29
N ASN A 99 6.99 0.16 11.33
CA ASN A 99 6.13 -0.99 11.09
C ASN A 99 5.33 -0.93 9.76
N ALA A 100 5.81 -0.21 8.74
CA ALA A 100 5.12 -0.09 7.45
C ALA A 100 4.72 -1.46 6.87
N PHE A 101 5.55 -2.49 7.09
CA PHE A 101 5.30 -3.87 6.67
C PHE A 101 5.21 -4.85 7.84
N GLY A 102 4.81 -4.39 9.03
CA GLY A 102 4.72 -5.24 10.23
C GLY A 102 3.55 -6.23 10.23
N GLN A 103 3.64 -7.26 11.07
CA GLN A 103 2.57 -8.26 11.31
C GLN A 103 1.98 -8.89 10.03
N GLN A 104 2.84 -9.41 9.15
CA GLN A 104 2.36 -10.20 8.02
C GLN A 104 1.93 -11.60 8.51
N TYR A 105 0.75 -12.07 8.12
CA TYR A 105 0.27 -13.43 8.39
C TYR A 105 0.59 -14.41 7.26
N SER A 106 1.61 -14.10 6.47
CA SER A 106 2.13 -15.00 5.45
C SER A 106 2.33 -16.40 6.04
N ASN A 107 1.80 -17.41 5.36
CA ASN A 107 2.06 -18.81 5.68
C ASN A 107 3.43 -19.27 5.16
N ASN A 108 4.12 -18.40 4.42
CA ASN A 108 5.44 -18.65 3.87
C ASN A 108 6.51 -18.22 4.89
N GLN A 109 7.15 -19.21 5.51
CA GLN A 109 8.26 -19.00 6.45
C GLN A 109 9.50 -18.35 5.79
N ASN A 110 9.49 -18.15 4.46
CA ASN A 110 10.59 -17.57 3.68
C ASN A 110 10.28 -16.17 3.12
N GLY A 111 9.22 -15.50 3.59
CA GLY A 111 8.91 -14.16 3.13
C GLY A 111 10.11 -13.22 3.27
N THR A 112 10.48 -12.54 2.19
CA THR A 112 11.72 -11.75 2.10
C THR A 112 11.41 -10.33 1.65
N VAL A 113 11.97 -9.35 2.36
CA VAL A 113 12.02 -7.96 1.88
C VAL A 113 13.24 -7.82 0.99
N TYR A 114 13.02 -7.65 -0.31
CA TYR A 114 14.06 -7.37 -1.29
C TYR A 114 14.26 -5.86 -1.34
N GLY A 115 15.39 -5.40 -0.81
CA GLY A 115 15.87 -4.05 -1.02
C GLY A 115 16.45 -3.90 -2.43
N PRO A 116 16.66 -2.66 -2.89
CA PRO A 116 17.51 -2.45 -4.06
C PRO A 116 18.91 -3.05 -3.82
N ALA A 117 19.53 -3.55 -4.89
CA ALA A 117 20.88 -4.09 -4.81
C ALA A 117 21.85 -2.99 -4.38
N SER A 118 22.53 -3.20 -3.25
CA SER A 118 23.62 -2.35 -2.75
C SER A 118 24.80 -2.30 -3.71
#